data_AF-A0A962FBR5-F1
#
_entry.id   AF-A0A962FBR5-F1
#
_cell.length_a   1.000
_cell.length_b   1.000
_cell.length_c   1.000
_cell.angle_alpha   90.00
_cell.angle_beta   90.00
_cell.angle_gamma   90.00
#
_symmetry.space_group_name_H-M   'P 1'
#
loop_
_entity.id
_entity.type
_entity.pdbx_description
1 polymer ?
#
loop_
_entity_poly.entity_id
_entity_poly.type
_entity_poly.pdbx_seq_one_letter_code
_entity_poly.pdbx_strand_id
1 'polypeptide(L)'
;MSVITLTDPRPEAIAGIIAHMGVNALHVTNGTYAYAREQILPTMLAGFKFIDDRFLNDGAGLLIAVNSDASMRDMLAAKGAGAEEFANLEPQDERAAKVAPALAAQFPGRRVFVCFYDQADPRDLYFGLYQSARVCLRSLQKWGYGAARTSKPILGAEYFENVFSFPLPQSVAGLMPVAWDVTPEGATRRDYLAVDLTRAVGRHGRPYISAGNQVLFPVLGPAARPAALKL
;
A
#
# COMPACT_ATOMS: atom_id res chain seq x y z
N MET A 1 -16.22 7.20 7.76
CA MET A 1 -15.43 6.53 8.81
C MET A 1 -14.11 7.27 8.97
N SER A 2 -13.51 7.22 10.16
CA SER A 2 -12.27 7.94 10.47
C SER A 2 -11.03 7.19 9.98
N VAL A 3 -10.05 7.95 9.50
CA VAL A 3 -8.65 7.51 9.39
C VAL A 3 -8.09 7.37 10.81
N ILE A 4 -7.37 6.29 11.09
CA ILE A 4 -6.77 6.03 12.39
C ILE A 4 -5.25 6.10 12.24
N THR A 5 -4.63 7.08 12.88
CA THR A 5 -3.17 7.21 12.89
C THR A 5 -2.58 6.38 14.03
N LEU A 6 -1.63 5.52 13.70
CA LEU A 6 -0.90 4.66 14.62
C LEU A 6 0.50 5.24 14.81
N THR A 7 0.76 5.73 16.03
CA THR A 7 2.00 6.43 16.39
C THR A 7 2.90 5.64 17.32
N ASP A 8 2.45 4.46 17.81
CA ASP A 8 3.32 3.59 18.61
C ASP A 8 4.35 2.93 17.68
N PRO A 9 5.65 3.06 17.93
CA PRO A 9 6.68 2.49 17.06
C PRO A 9 6.76 0.97 17.16
N ARG A 10 6.10 0.35 18.14
CA ARG A 10 6.20 -1.09 18.42
C ARG A 10 5.14 -1.88 17.65
N PRO A 11 5.55 -2.83 16.78
CA PRO A 11 4.60 -3.59 15.97
C PRO A 11 3.56 -4.38 16.76
N GLU A 12 3.90 -4.90 17.93
CA GLU A 12 2.98 -5.65 18.79
C GLU A 12 1.89 -4.77 19.40
N ALA A 13 2.22 -3.52 19.73
CA ALA A 13 1.25 -2.53 20.22
C ALA A 13 0.31 -2.10 19.08
N ILE A 14 0.86 -1.85 17.89
CA ILE A 14 0.10 -1.59 16.65
C ILE A 14 -0.89 -2.74 16.39
N ALA A 15 -0.44 -3.99 16.39
CA ALA A 15 -1.29 -5.15 16.20
C ALA A 15 -2.37 -5.27 17.29
N GLY A 16 -2.03 -4.95 18.55
CA GLY A 16 -2.97 -4.89 19.66
C GLY A 16 -4.09 -3.87 19.44
N ILE A 17 -3.75 -2.65 19.01
CA ILE A 17 -4.73 -1.59 18.70
C ILE A 17 -5.65 -2.02 17.55
N ILE A 18 -5.08 -2.52 16.45
CA ILE A 18 -5.84 -2.96 15.27
C ILE A 18 -6.81 -4.09 15.64
N ALA A 19 -6.34 -5.08 16.40
CA ALA A 19 -7.17 -6.19 16.87
C ALA A 19 -8.26 -5.75 17.86
N HIS A 20 -7.95 -4.80 18.76
CA HIS A 20 -8.94 -4.24 19.70
C HIS A 20 -10.07 -3.51 18.97
N MET A 21 -9.78 -2.91 17.81
CA MET A 21 -10.82 -2.34 16.97
C MET A 21 -11.67 -3.43 16.30
N GLY A 22 -11.26 -4.70 16.30
CA GLY A 22 -11.98 -5.81 15.66
C GLY A 22 -11.56 -6.02 14.20
N VAL A 23 -10.33 -5.66 13.86
CA VAL A 23 -9.71 -6.00 12.57
C VAL A 23 -8.74 -7.15 12.81
N ASN A 24 -8.95 -8.27 12.12
CA ASN A 24 -8.09 -9.46 12.22
C ASN A 24 -7.26 -9.72 10.96
N ALA A 25 -7.40 -8.88 9.93
CA ALA A 25 -6.74 -9.01 8.64
C ALA A 25 -6.41 -7.63 8.06
N LEU A 26 -5.26 -7.51 7.39
CA LEU A 26 -4.79 -6.26 6.81
C LEU A 26 -4.41 -6.41 5.34
N HIS A 27 -4.86 -5.45 4.54
CA HIS A 27 -4.30 -5.15 3.23
C HIS A 27 -3.44 -3.90 3.35
N VAL A 28 -2.14 -4.07 3.15
CA VAL A 28 -1.13 -3.05 3.40
C VAL A 28 -0.68 -2.46 2.08
N THR A 29 -0.51 -1.15 2.05
CA THR A 29 0.39 -0.49 1.10
C THR A 29 1.49 0.21 1.87
N ASN A 30 2.67 0.33 1.27
CA ASN A 30 3.68 1.24 1.77
C ASN A 30 4.46 1.92 0.66
N GLY A 31 4.92 3.13 0.97
CA GLY A 31 5.71 3.90 0.04
C GLY A 31 6.15 5.23 0.64
N THR A 32 6.90 5.95 -0.18
CA THR A 32 7.41 7.28 0.13
C THR A 32 6.30 8.33 0.12
N TYR A 33 5.31 8.17 -0.77
CA TYR A 33 4.24 9.14 -1.04
C TYR A 33 4.75 10.57 -1.33
N ALA A 34 5.98 10.68 -1.83
CA ALA A 34 6.65 11.95 -2.09
C ALA A 34 6.25 12.63 -3.41
N TYR A 35 5.47 11.95 -4.25
CA TYR A 35 4.98 12.51 -5.51
C TYR A 35 3.69 13.33 -5.31
N ALA A 36 3.31 14.07 -6.36
CA ALA A 36 2.04 14.78 -6.39
C ALA A 36 0.86 13.80 -6.23
N ARG A 37 -0.20 14.27 -5.57
CA ARG A 37 -1.40 13.48 -5.25
C ARG A 37 -2.00 12.83 -6.50
N GLU A 38 -2.03 13.56 -7.60
CA GLU A 38 -2.60 13.17 -8.89
C GLU A 38 -1.83 12.02 -9.55
N GLN A 39 -0.55 11.85 -9.20
CA GLN A 39 0.27 10.75 -9.72
C GLN A 39 0.06 9.46 -8.91
N ILE A 40 -0.08 9.58 -7.59
CA ILE A 40 -0.14 8.42 -6.68
C ILE A 40 -1.55 7.86 -6.56
N LEU A 41 -2.54 8.74 -6.35
CA LEU A 41 -3.89 8.32 -5.98
C LEU A 41 -4.52 7.35 -6.98
N PRO A 42 -4.43 7.57 -8.30
CA PRO A 42 -5.13 6.71 -9.23
C PRO A 42 -4.67 5.26 -9.17
N THR A 43 -3.36 5.02 -9.18
CA THR A 43 -2.80 3.66 -9.10
C THR A 43 -3.04 3.05 -7.72
N MET A 44 -2.93 3.82 -6.64
CA MET A 44 -3.17 3.33 -5.28
C MET A 44 -4.63 2.91 -5.08
N LEU A 45 -5.59 3.77 -5.44
CA LEU A 45 -7.02 3.44 -5.33
C LEU A 45 -7.39 2.25 -6.21
N ALA A 46 -6.84 2.18 -7.43
CA ALA A 46 -7.06 1.07 -8.33
C ALA A 46 -6.48 -0.25 -7.79
N GLY A 47 -5.29 -0.22 -7.17
CA GLY A 47 -4.69 -1.37 -6.50
C GLY A 47 -5.57 -1.89 -5.35
N PHE A 48 -6.03 -1.00 -4.47
CA PHE A 48 -6.94 -1.39 -3.40
C PHE A 48 -8.28 -1.90 -3.92
N LYS A 49 -8.81 -1.31 -5.01
CA LYS A 49 -10.07 -1.78 -5.59
C LYS A 49 -9.93 -3.16 -6.22
N PHE A 50 -8.81 -3.44 -6.88
CA PHE A 50 -8.47 -4.77 -7.38
C PHE A 50 -8.42 -5.80 -6.24
N ILE A 51 -7.83 -5.44 -5.10
CA ILE A 51 -7.79 -6.31 -3.91
C ILE A 51 -9.17 -6.53 -3.32
N ASP A 52 -9.97 -5.47 -3.20
CA ASP A 52 -11.35 -5.52 -2.71
C ASP A 52 -12.24 -6.44 -3.58
N ASP A 53 -12.12 -6.35 -4.90
CA ASP A 53 -12.88 -7.20 -5.82
C ASP A 53 -12.42 -8.67 -5.84
N ARG A 54 -11.13 -8.90 -5.59
CA ARG A 54 -10.53 -10.25 -5.57
C ARG A 54 -10.73 -10.95 -4.23
N PHE A 55 -10.71 -10.20 -3.13
CA PHE A 55 -10.81 -10.69 -1.76
C PHE A 55 -11.93 -9.94 -1.04
N LEU A 56 -13.14 -10.51 -1.13
CA LEU A 56 -14.32 -10.08 -0.37
C LEU A 56 -14.12 -10.41 1.12
N ASN A 57 -13.25 -9.67 1.77
CA ASN A 57 -12.96 -9.78 3.19
C ASN A 57 -13.41 -8.49 3.88
N ASP A 58 -14.72 -8.40 4.14
CA ASP A 58 -15.38 -7.20 4.67
C ASP A 58 -14.85 -6.76 6.05
N GLY A 59 -14.22 -7.68 6.79
CA GLY A 59 -13.59 -7.38 8.09
C GLY A 59 -12.13 -6.91 8.00
N ALA A 60 -11.50 -6.95 6.82
CA ALA A 60 -10.09 -6.58 6.68
C ALA A 60 -9.90 -5.06 6.64
N GLY A 61 -8.96 -4.59 7.47
CA GLY A 61 -8.51 -3.20 7.46
C GLY A 61 -7.57 -2.90 6.30
N LEU A 62 -7.49 -1.62 5.94
CA LEU A 62 -6.53 -1.10 4.99
C LEU A 62 -5.46 -0.34 5.77
N LEU A 63 -4.19 -0.66 5.59
CA LEU A 63 -3.09 0.01 6.26
C LEU A 63 -2.20 0.70 5.24
N ILE A 64 -1.90 1.97 5.49
CA ILE A 64 -0.98 2.79 4.71
C ILE A 64 0.25 3.01 5.59
N ALA A 65 1.35 2.32 5.30
CA ALA A 65 2.61 2.51 6.00
C ALA A 65 3.45 3.57 5.27
N VAL A 66 3.78 4.66 5.94
CA VAL A 66 4.48 5.80 5.34
C VAL A 66 5.90 5.83 5.87
N ASN A 67 6.90 5.85 4.97
CA ASN A 67 8.31 6.00 5.34
C ASN A 67 8.54 7.28 6.16
N SER A 68 9.38 7.23 7.19
CA SER A 68 9.79 8.42 7.94
C SER A 68 10.56 9.43 7.10
N ASP A 69 10.62 10.66 7.61
CA ASP A 69 11.40 11.73 7.00
C ASP A 69 12.89 11.40 6.97
N ALA A 70 13.40 10.66 7.97
CA ALA A 70 14.76 10.14 7.98
C ALA A 70 14.99 9.16 6.81
N SER A 71 14.14 8.14 6.68
CA SER A 71 14.20 7.18 5.57
C SER A 71 14.12 7.87 4.20
N MET A 72 13.33 8.94 4.09
CA MET A 72 13.23 9.73 2.86
C MET A 72 14.51 10.52 2.56
N ARG A 73 15.10 11.17 3.57
CA ARG A 73 16.36 11.90 3.42
C ARG A 73 17.50 10.98 3.03
N ASP A 74 17.59 9.80 3.64
CA ASP A 74 18.60 8.79 3.27
C ASP A 74 18.43 8.33 1.82
N MET A 75 17.19 8.11 1.38
CA MET A 75 16.89 7.74 0.00
C MET A 75 17.26 8.84 -1.00
N LEU A 76 17.00 10.10 -0.67
CA LEU A 76 17.38 11.26 -1.49
C LEU A 76 18.91 11.40 -1.55
N ALA A 77 19.60 11.28 -0.42
CA ALA A 77 21.05 11.33 -0.35
C ALA A 77 21.70 10.21 -1.19
N ALA A 78 21.19 8.99 -1.07
CA ALA A 78 21.67 7.84 -1.86
C ALA A 78 21.44 7.99 -3.37
N LYS A 79 20.48 8.84 -3.78
CA LYS A 79 20.23 9.18 -5.19
C LYS A 79 21.02 10.39 -5.68
N GLY A 80 21.80 11.04 -4.81
CA GLY A 80 22.50 12.28 -5.14
C GLY A 80 21.56 13.46 -5.40
N ALA A 81 20.42 13.50 -4.71
CA ALA A 81 19.41 14.54 -4.86
C ALA A 81 19.97 15.94 -4.52
N GLY A 82 19.48 16.97 -5.21
CA GLY A 82 19.89 18.35 -5.00
C GLY A 82 19.25 19.00 -3.75
N ALA A 83 19.78 20.14 -3.31
CA ALA A 83 19.27 20.87 -2.14
C ALA A 83 17.77 21.23 -2.24
N GLU A 84 17.29 21.49 -3.46
CA GLU A 84 15.88 21.79 -3.73
C GLU A 84 14.97 20.58 -3.47
N GLU A 85 15.39 19.35 -3.81
CA GLU A 85 14.62 18.13 -3.54
C GLU A 85 14.52 17.85 -2.03
N PHE A 86 15.57 18.17 -1.27
CA PHE A 86 15.52 18.09 0.20
C PHE A 86 14.62 19.16 0.82
N ALA A 87 14.64 20.38 0.27
CA ALA A 87 13.82 21.49 0.77
C ALA A 87 12.31 21.26 0.50
N ASN A 88 12.00 20.58 -0.60
CA ASN A 88 10.62 20.26 -1.01
C ASN A 88 10.13 18.91 -0.48
N LEU A 89 10.90 18.21 0.37
CA LEU A 89 10.44 16.99 1.01
C LEU A 89 9.37 17.33 2.06
N GLU A 90 8.13 17.01 1.73
CA GLU A 90 7.00 17.18 2.63
C GLU A 90 7.13 16.27 3.89
N PRO A 91 6.71 16.78 5.07
CA PRO A 91 6.60 16.00 6.29
C PRO A 91 5.78 14.72 6.15
N GLN A 92 6.10 13.71 6.96
CA GLN A 92 5.47 12.39 6.91
C GLN A 92 3.94 12.40 7.05
N ASP A 93 3.40 13.28 7.89
CA ASP A 93 1.97 13.44 8.13
C ASP A 93 1.25 14.09 6.93
N GLU A 94 1.86 15.10 6.30
CA GLU A 94 1.35 15.68 5.05
C GLU A 94 1.31 14.65 3.92
N ARG A 95 2.36 13.83 3.80
CA ARG A 95 2.42 12.72 2.84
C ARG A 95 1.29 11.70 3.07
N ALA A 96 0.94 11.41 4.32
CA ALA A 96 -0.20 10.56 4.64
C ALA A 96 -1.55 11.21 4.31
N ALA A 97 -1.69 12.52 4.56
CA ALA A 97 -2.91 13.28 4.30
C ALA A 97 -3.28 13.32 2.80
N LYS A 98 -2.30 13.16 1.90
CA LYS A 98 -2.55 13.02 0.45
C LYS A 98 -3.38 11.79 0.08
N VAL A 99 -3.24 10.70 0.84
CA VAL A 99 -3.74 9.37 0.44
C VAL A 99 -4.84 8.83 1.32
N ALA A 100 -4.73 8.99 2.64
CA ALA A 100 -5.64 8.35 3.59
C ALA A 100 -7.10 8.80 3.46
N PRO A 101 -7.42 10.10 3.28
CA PRO A 101 -8.81 10.55 3.14
C PRO A 101 -9.49 10.00 1.89
N ALA A 102 -8.77 9.93 0.77
CA ALA A 102 -9.29 9.39 -0.48
C ALA A 102 -9.58 7.89 -0.34
N LEU A 103 -8.70 7.16 0.33
CA LEU A 103 -8.90 5.73 0.60
C LEU A 103 -10.11 5.49 1.52
N ALA A 104 -10.23 6.26 2.59
CA ALA A 104 -11.36 6.16 3.52
C ALA A 104 -12.70 6.52 2.87
N ALA A 105 -12.71 7.49 1.95
CA ALA A 105 -13.90 7.81 1.17
C ALA A 105 -14.27 6.67 0.20
N GLN A 106 -13.28 6.07 -0.47
CA GLN A 106 -13.49 4.99 -1.43
C GLN A 106 -13.96 3.68 -0.80
N PHE A 107 -13.51 3.37 0.42
CA PHE A 107 -13.81 2.11 1.11
C PHE A 107 -14.52 2.37 2.45
N PRO A 108 -15.75 2.93 2.46
CA PRO A 108 -16.42 3.40 3.67
C PRO A 108 -16.83 2.28 4.64
N GLY A 109 -16.82 1.02 4.18
CA GLY A 109 -17.05 -0.17 5.02
C GLY A 109 -15.79 -0.71 5.70
N ARG A 110 -14.59 -0.21 5.35
CA ARG A 110 -13.31 -0.69 5.87
C ARG A 110 -12.68 0.34 6.80
N ARG A 111 -11.92 -0.14 7.80
CA ARG A 111 -11.09 0.74 8.63
C ARG A 111 -9.79 1.07 7.90
N VAL A 112 -9.44 2.35 7.86
CA VAL A 112 -8.18 2.84 7.27
C VAL A 112 -7.23 3.23 8.38
N PHE A 113 -6.07 2.59 8.41
CA PHE A 113 -4.98 2.85 9.33
C PHE A 113 -3.83 3.55 8.60
N VAL A 114 -3.23 4.54 9.24
CA VAL A 114 -1.97 5.14 8.83
C VAL A 114 -0.93 4.71 9.84
N CYS A 115 0.15 4.10 9.38
CA CYS A 115 1.27 3.70 10.22
C CYS A 115 2.50 4.51 9.84
N PHE A 116 3.03 5.27 10.80
CA PHE A 116 4.32 5.93 10.64
C PHE A 116 5.40 4.99 11.13
N TYR A 117 6.38 4.72 10.28
CA TYR A 117 7.48 3.82 10.63
C TYR A 117 8.80 4.51 10.35
N ASP A 118 9.72 4.41 11.32
CA ASP A 118 11.01 5.10 11.29
C ASP A 118 12.17 4.17 10.89
N GLN A 119 11.87 2.90 10.66
CA GLN A 119 12.85 1.93 10.22
C GLN A 119 13.22 2.16 8.75
N ALA A 120 14.52 2.15 8.46
CA ALA A 120 15.04 2.13 7.09
C ALA A 120 14.57 0.87 6.31
N ASP A 121 14.33 -0.23 7.03
CA ASP A 121 13.81 -1.49 6.50
C ASP A 121 12.41 -1.78 7.08
N PRO A 122 11.35 -1.89 6.25
CA PRO A 122 10.01 -2.21 6.74
C PRO A 122 9.85 -3.66 7.24
N ARG A 123 10.87 -4.52 7.11
CA ARG A 123 10.83 -5.90 7.60
C ARG A 123 10.51 -5.99 9.09
N ASP A 124 11.09 -5.14 9.92
CA ASP A 124 10.86 -5.19 11.36
C ASP A 124 9.39 -4.91 11.72
N LEU A 125 8.79 -3.92 11.05
CA LEU A 125 7.37 -3.61 11.21
C LEU A 125 6.51 -4.82 10.82
N TYR A 126 6.73 -5.38 9.63
CA TYR A 126 5.90 -6.46 9.11
C TYR A 126 6.12 -7.76 9.86
N PHE A 127 7.36 -8.05 10.26
CA PHE A 127 7.70 -9.20 11.07
C PHE A 127 7.00 -9.13 12.43
N GLY A 128 7.07 -7.99 13.13
CA GLY A 128 6.42 -7.85 14.43
C GLY A 128 4.88 -7.91 14.33
N LEU A 129 4.28 -7.36 13.27
CA LEU A 129 2.86 -7.52 12.98
C LEU A 129 2.50 -8.99 12.75
N TYR A 130 3.28 -9.70 11.94
CA TYR A 130 3.10 -11.11 11.64
C TYR A 130 3.24 -12.00 12.89
N GLN A 131 4.29 -11.78 13.68
CA GLN A 131 4.57 -12.55 14.90
C GLN A 131 3.55 -12.32 16.01
N SER A 132 2.88 -11.16 16.03
CA SER A 132 1.85 -10.87 17.04
C SER A 132 0.72 -11.91 17.06
N ALA A 133 0.49 -12.61 15.95
CA ALA A 133 -0.63 -13.54 15.72
C ALA A 133 -2.03 -12.94 15.97
N ARG A 134 -2.12 -11.61 16.14
CA ARG A 134 -3.37 -10.88 16.39
C ARG A 134 -4.02 -10.40 15.09
N VAL A 135 -3.21 -10.17 14.06
CA VAL A 135 -3.63 -9.69 12.75
C VAL A 135 -2.96 -10.51 11.65
N CYS A 136 -3.72 -10.89 10.64
CA CYS A 136 -3.23 -11.57 9.46
C CYS A 136 -2.82 -10.56 8.38
N LEU A 137 -1.59 -10.65 7.90
CA LEU A 137 -1.10 -9.83 6.78
C LEU A 137 -1.51 -10.46 5.44
N ARG A 138 -2.66 -10.03 4.89
CA ARG A 138 -3.28 -10.64 3.69
C ARG A 138 -2.58 -10.24 2.41
N SER A 139 -2.37 -8.94 2.21
CA SER A 139 -1.64 -8.50 1.03
C SER A 139 -0.77 -7.28 1.26
N LEU A 140 0.33 -7.24 0.52
CA LEU A 140 1.18 -6.07 0.37
C LEU A 140 1.01 -5.51 -1.04
N GLN A 141 0.78 -4.21 -1.13
CA GLN A 141 0.54 -3.47 -2.36
C GLN A 141 1.63 -2.43 -2.56
N LYS A 142 2.44 -2.63 -3.60
CA LYS A 142 3.51 -1.70 -4.00
C LYS A 142 3.11 -0.95 -5.25
N TRP A 143 2.69 0.30 -5.10
CA TRP A 143 2.40 1.20 -6.22
C TRP A 143 3.70 1.77 -6.80
N GLY A 144 3.72 2.02 -8.10
CA GLY A 144 4.89 2.55 -8.82
C GLY A 144 6.11 1.61 -8.81
N TYR A 145 5.91 0.34 -8.46
CA TYR A 145 6.97 -0.65 -8.33
C TYR A 145 6.83 -1.73 -9.41
N GLY A 146 7.89 -2.47 -9.69
CA GLY A 146 7.80 -3.65 -10.58
C GLY A 146 8.10 -3.39 -12.05
N ALA A 147 8.51 -2.17 -12.41
CA ALA A 147 8.61 -1.73 -13.81
C ALA A 147 9.91 -2.10 -14.54
N ALA A 148 11.00 -2.35 -13.80
CA ALA A 148 12.33 -2.52 -14.38
C ALA A 148 13.03 -3.79 -13.88
N ARG A 149 13.84 -4.42 -14.74
CA ARG A 149 14.74 -5.55 -14.38
C ARG A 149 15.71 -5.25 -13.24
N THR A 150 16.01 -3.98 -13.00
CA THR A 150 16.94 -3.49 -11.98
C THR A 150 16.24 -3.13 -10.66
N SER A 151 14.93 -3.36 -10.56
CA SER A 151 14.19 -3.04 -9.35
C SER A 151 14.72 -3.91 -8.18
N LYS A 152 14.86 -3.27 -7.02
CA LYS A 152 15.34 -3.90 -5.78
C LYS A 152 14.33 -4.97 -5.29
N PRO A 153 14.63 -5.76 -4.24
CA PRO A 153 13.62 -6.59 -3.58
C PRO A 153 12.53 -5.75 -2.90
N ILE A 154 11.31 -6.33 -2.79
CA ILE A 154 10.26 -5.82 -1.90
C ILE A 154 10.55 -6.36 -0.50
N LEU A 155 11.04 -5.51 0.39
CA LEU A 155 11.41 -5.93 1.74
C LEU A 155 10.17 -6.21 2.61
N GLY A 156 10.19 -7.35 3.31
CA GLY A 156 9.15 -7.80 4.25
C GLY A 156 7.90 -8.38 3.58
N ALA A 157 8.02 -8.69 2.29
CA ALA A 157 6.97 -9.30 1.51
C ALA A 157 6.72 -10.77 1.89
N GLU A 158 7.74 -11.45 2.43
CA GLU A 158 7.69 -12.81 2.96
C GLU A 158 6.63 -13.01 4.06
N TYR A 159 6.23 -11.93 4.74
CA TYR A 159 5.23 -11.97 5.82
C TYR A 159 3.78 -11.84 5.32
N PHE A 160 3.56 -11.58 4.02
CA PHE A 160 2.23 -11.35 3.44
C PHE A 160 1.76 -12.50 2.57
N GLU A 161 0.48 -12.89 2.66
CA GLU A 161 -0.04 -14.02 1.87
C GLU A 161 0.07 -13.77 0.37
N ASN A 162 -0.18 -12.54 -0.05
CA ASN A 162 -0.10 -12.13 -1.45
C ASN A 162 0.64 -10.82 -1.58
N VAL A 163 1.49 -10.69 -2.60
CA VAL A 163 2.24 -9.46 -2.84
C VAL A 163 1.98 -9.02 -4.27
N PHE A 164 1.47 -7.80 -4.41
CA PHE A 164 1.12 -7.21 -5.69
C PHE A 164 1.96 -5.96 -5.94
N SER A 165 2.47 -5.87 -7.16
CA SER A 165 3.15 -4.69 -7.67
C SER A 165 2.28 -4.05 -8.74
N PHE A 166 1.99 -2.76 -8.57
CA PHE A 166 1.17 -1.96 -9.48
C PHE A 166 2.05 -0.88 -10.12
N PRO A 167 2.71 -1.18 -11.25
CA PRO A 167 3.54 -0.19 -11.95
C PRO A 167 2.67 0.95 -12.48
N LEU A 168 3.28 2.12 -12.66
CA LEU A 168 2.61 3.25 -13.31
C LEU A 168 2.33 2.92 -14.80
N PRO A 169 1.24 3.43 -15.40
CA PRO A 169 0.87 3.12 -16.79
C PRO A 169 1.98 3.34 -17.83
N GLN A 170 2.77 4.40 -17.68
CA GLN A 170 3.92 4.71 -18.55
C GLN A 170 5.14 3.80 -18.36
N SER A 171 5.12 2.94 -17.34
CA SER A 171 6.23 2.07 -16.96
C SER A 171 5.93 0.59 -17.26
N VAL A 172 4.90 0.32 -18.07
CA VAL A 172 4.39 -1.04 -18.36
C VAL A 172 5.15 -1.76 -19.50
N ALA A 173 5.97 -1.05 -20.29
CA ALA A 173 6.75 -1.68 -21.34
C ALA A 173 7.92 -2.51 -20.75
N GLY A 174 7.76 -3.84 -20.70
CA GLY A 174 8.82 -4.77 -20.26
C GLY A 174 8.76 -5.25 -18.82
N LEU A 175 7.57 -5.26 -18.19
CA LEU A 175 7.38 -5.78 -16.84
C LEU A 175 7.94 -7.19 -16.69
N MET A 176 8.85 -7.36 -15.74
CA MET A 176 9.26 -8.65 -15.22
C MET A 176 8.91 -8.72 -13.74
N PRO A 177 8.54 -9.90 -13.21
CA PRO A 177 8.35 -10.06 -11.78
C PRO A 177 9.61 -9.62 -11.05
N VAL A 178 9.48 -8.62 -10.18
CA VAL A 178 10.58 -8.12 -9.37
C VAL A 178 10.69 -8.99 -8.14
N ALA A 179 11.56 -9.99 -8.22
CA ALA A 179 12.00 -10.72 -7.06
C ALA A 179 13.53 -10.84 -7.12
N TRP A 180 14.21 -10.13 -6.22
CA TRP A 180 15.43 -10.67 -5.63
C TRP A 180 14.98 -11.44 -4.41
N ASP A 181 15.21 -12.76 -4.41
CA ASP A 181 14.82 -13.61 -3.30
C ASP A 181 15.67 -13.28 -2.08
N VAL A 182 15.07 -12.61 -1.09
CA VAL A 182 15.68 -12.38 0.24
C VAL A 182 15.12 -13.35 1.29
N THR A 183 14.29 -14.31 0.85
CA THR A 183 13.72 -15.33 1.72
C THR A 183 14.86 -16.22 2.21
N PRO A 184 15.02 -16.42 3.54
CA PRO A 184 16.00 -17.37 4.05
C PRO A 184 15.81 -18.75 3.45
N GLU A 185 16.91 -19.46 3.24
CA GLU A 185 16.91 -20.82 2.70
C GLU A 185 15.96 -21.72 3.53
N GLY A 186 14.98 -22.34 2.88
CA GLY A 186 13.97 -23.19 3.52
C GLY A 186 12.62 -22.54 3.85
N ALA A 187 12.46 -21.22 3.68
CA ALA A 187 11.14 -20.59 3.79
C ALA A 187 10.33 -20.70 2.47
N THR A 188 9.00 -20.83 2.60
CA THR A 188 8.10 -20.96 1.44
C THR A 188 8.11 -19.68 0.61
N ARG A 189 8.60 -19.77 -0.64
CA ARG A 189 8.49 -18.69 -1.61
C ARG A 189 7.02 -18.40 -1.90
N ARG A 190 6.61 -17.15 -1.75
CA ARG A 190 5.31 -16.67 -2.21
C ARG A 190 5.48 -16.00 -3.57
N ASP A 191 4.57 -16.29 -4.50
CA ASP A 191 4.63 -15.71 -5.84
C ASP A 191 4.28 -14.21 -5.79
N TYR A 192 5.16 -13.39 -6.38
CA TYR A 192 4.95 -11.96 -6.57
C TYR A 192 4.24 -11.72 -7.89
N LEU A 193 3.12 -11.00 -7.87
CA LEU A 193 2.37 -10.69 -9.09
C LEU A 193 2.47 -9.21 -9.45
N ALA A 194 3.07 -8.93 -10.61
CA ALA A 194 2.93 -7.63 -11.26
C ALA A 194 1.56 -7.58 -11.97
N VAL A 195 0.76 -6.54 -11.68
CA VAL A 195 -0.58 -6.39 -12.23
C VAL A 195 -0.66 -5.11 -13.06
N ASP A 196 -0.95 -5.25 -14.35
CA ASP A 196 -1.24 -4.13 -15.24
C ASP A 196 -2.73 -3.75 -15.13
N LEU A 197 -3.00 -2.71 -14.32
CA LEU A 197 -4.35 -2.21 -14.07
C LEU A 197 -4.97 -1.48 -15.27
N THR A 198 -4.20 -1.24 -16.35
CA THR A 198 -4.70 -0.66 -17.61
C THR A 198 -5.37 -1.68 -18.53
N ARG A 199 -5.21 -2.98 -18.23
CA ARG A 199 -5.83 -4.08 -18.96
C ARG A 199 -7.01 -4.65 -18.18
N ALA A 200 -7.84 -5.43 -18.87
CA ALA A 200 -8.89 -6.21 -18.23
C ALA A 200 -8.28 -7.24 -17.26
N VAL A 201 -8.41 -6.99 -15.96
CA VAL A 201 -7.87 -7.83 -14.88
C VAL A 201 -8.89 -7.95 -13.75
N GLY A 202 -8.71 -8.92 -12.85
CA GLY A 202 -9.59 -9.13 -11.69
C GLY A 202 -10.99 -9.66 -12.05
N ARG A 203 -11.89 -9.71 -11.06
CA ARG A 203 -13.16 -10.44 -11.15
C ARG A 203 -14.16 -9.86 -12.15
N HIS A 204 -14.18 -8.53 -12.31
CA HIS A 204 -15.10 -7.87 -13.23
C HIS A 204 -14.58 -7.77 -14.67
N GLY A 205 -13.34 -8.21 -14.95
CA GLY A 205 -12.78 -8.29 -16.30
C GLY A 205 -12.71 -6.95 -17.05
N ARG A 206 -12.49 -5.83 -16.34
CA ARG A 206 -12.32 -4.49 -16.94
C ARG A 206 -11.06 -3.81 -16.41
N PRO A 207 -10.51 -2.83 -17.12
CA PRO A 207 -9.45 -1.98 -16.58
C PRO A 207 -9.91 -1.22 -15.34
N TYR A 208 -9.01 -1.05 -14.35
CA TYR A 208 -9.25 -0.23 -13.17
C TYR A 208 -8.76 1.21 -13.36
N ILE A 209 -7.81 1.40 -14.28
CA ILE A 209 -7.21 2.70 -14.59
C ILE A 209 -6.99 2.86 -16.11
N SER A 210 -7.08 4.06 -16.64
CA SER A 210 -6.74 4.35 -18.03
C SER A 210 -5.22 4.40 -18.25
N ALA A 211 -4.78 4.36 -19.52
CA ALA A 211 -3.39 4.70 -19.88
C ALA A 211 -2.96 6.10 -19.40
N GLY A 212 -3.89 7.06 -19.32
CA GLY A 212 -3.67 8.41 -18.78
C GLY A 212 -3.75 8.52 -17.25
N ASN A 213 -3.58 7.41 -16.52
CA ASN A 213 -3.62 7.37 -15.05
C ASN A 213 -4.94 7.86 -14.41
N GLN A 214 -6.09 7.66 -15.06
CA GLN A 214 -7.41 8.01 -14.51
C GLN A 214 -8.13 6.77 -13.97
N VAL A 215 -8.72 6.86 -12.79
CA VAL A 215 -9.54 5.79 -12.18
C VAL A 215 -10.80 5.55 -13.01
N LEU A 216 -11.11 4.28 -13.31
CA LEU A 216 -12.22 3.89 -14.20
C LEU A 216 -13.42 3.24 -13.48
N PHE A 217 -13.45 3.32 -12.16
CA PHE A 217 -14.58 2.91 -11.34
C PHE A 217 -15.15 4.10 -10.56
N PRO A 218 -16.40 4.03 -10.09
CA PRO A 218 -17.00 5.10 -9.31
C PRO A 218 -16.15 5.44 -8.08
N VAL A 219 -15.73 6.70 -7.99
CA VAL A 219 -15.05 7.22 -6.81
C VAL A 219 -16.10 7.75 -5.84
N LEU A 220 -16.15 7.18 -4.64
CA LEU A 220 -17.07 7.66 -3.61
C LEU A 220 -16.52 8.99 -3.05
N GLY A 221 -17.32 10.05 -3.17
CA GLY A 221 -16.98 11.34 -2.57
C GLY A 221 -17.06 11.31 -1.04
N PRO A 222 -16.45 12.28 -0.32
CA PRO A 222 -16.46 12.32 1.15
C PRO A 222 -17.86 12.39 1.79
N ALA A 223 -18.91 12.71 1.02
CA ALA A 223 -20.29 12.73 1.46
C ALA A 223 -21.07 11.42 1.23
N ALA A 224 -20.48 10.40 0.60
CA ALA A 224 -21.14 9.12 0.36
C ALA A 224 -21.20 8.29 1.65
N ARG A 225 -22.21 8.56 2.50
CA ARG A 225 -22.65 7.56 3.49
C ARG A 225 -23.20 6.36 2.73
N PRO A 226 -22.90 5.11 3.15
CA PRO A 226 -23.52 3.96 2.54
C PRO A 226 -25.04 4.07 2.73
N ALA A 227 -25.78 4.12 1.62
CA ALA A 227 -27.16 3.67 1.65
C ALA A 227 -27.10 2.21 2.12
N ALA A 228 -27.79 1.91 3.21
CA ALA A 228 -27.85 0.55 3.74
C ALA A 228 -28.17 -0.41 2.58
N LEU A 229 -27.28 -1.37 2.34
CA LEU A 229 -27.57 -2.54 1.51
C LEU A 229 -28.79 -3.22 2.16
N LYS A 230 -29.96 -3.03 1.55
CA LYS A 230 -31.10 -3.90 1.80
C LYS A 230 -30.74 -5.24 1.15
N LEU A 231 -30.38 -6.20 1.99
CA LEU A 231 -30.44 -7.62 1.66
C LEU A 231 -31.91 -8.03 1.50
#